data_AF-A0A2I0Q9V1-F1
#
_entry.id   AF-A0A2I0Q9V1-F1
#
_cell.length_a   1.000
_cell.length_b   1.000
_cell.length_c   1.000
_cell.angle_alpha   90.00
_cell.angle_beta   90.00
_cell.angle_gamma   90.00
#
_symmetry.space_group_name_H-M   'P 1'
#
loop_
_entity.id
_entity.type
_entity.pdbx_description
1 polymer ?
#
loop_
_entity_poly.entity_id
_entity_poly.type
_entity_poly.pdbx_seq_one_letter_code
_entity_poly.pdbx_strand_id
1 'polypeptide(L)'
;MKKLMISLLFLSFTAIYAQDEINELTFKDTQNSEVFEKISNNTRILKYTSADGSIFKLGDTLVIGTPSGTITNTTAAGAGNTFGIGKAKSRSKSNFQTIIMGRPAGVASIMSAMAGEAPQNADASMQGEIVIIAEMKVAHKGSKKKPLELIILLGEPNGRAFGMNKYMSVVDYEKSVLAGEIRSINAPLNRDEAIAKLKESKDLMDLGILDAAAYEKIKAELTPIILNKG
;
A
#
# COMPACT_ATOMS: atom_id res chain seq x y z
N MET A 1 60.92 -4.04 -26.36
CA MET A 1 61.01 -2.70 -25.74
C MET A 1 59.59 -2.20 -25.53
N LYS A 2 59.05 -2.46 -24.34
CA LYS A 2 58.77 -1.44 -23.30
C LYS A 2 57.70 -0.42 -23.72
N LYS A 3 56.49 -0.68 -23.18
CA LYS A 3 55.59 0.28 -22.52
C LYS A 3 54.98 1.38 -23.39
N LEU A 4 53.68 1.28 -23.63
CA LEU A 4 52.75 2.29 -23.12
C LEU A 4 51.33 1.71 -23.06
N MET A 5 51.00 1.13 -21.90
CA MET A 5 49.61 1.05 -21.43
C MET A 5 49.18 2.47 -21.06
N ILE A 6 48.10 2.97 -21.65
CA ILE A 6 47.31 4.09 -21.15
C ILE A 6 45.93 3.50 -20.91
N SER A 7 45.71 2.91 -19.73
CA SER A 7 45.12 3.56 -18.55
C SER A 7 43.66 3.95 -18.76
N LEU A 8 42.82 2.99 -18.40
CA LEU A 8 41.48 3.12 -17.81
C LEU A 8 41.35 4.37 -16.91
N LEU A 9 40.55 5.37 -17.31
CA LEU A 9 39.73 6.19 -16.41
C LEU A 9 38.87 7.18 -17.23
N PHE A 10 37.61 6.84 -17.49
CA PHE A 10 36.58 7.87 -17.71
C PHE A 10 35.47 7.63 -16.70
N LEU A 11 35.66 8.31 -15.56
CA LEU A 11 34.65 8.89 -14.70
C LEU A 11 33.30 8.15 -14.68
N SER A 12 33.20 7.14 -13.82
CA SER A 12 31.96 6.93 -13.08
C SER A 12 31.73 8.15 -12.18
N PHE A 13 31.20 9.24 -12.73
CA PHE A 13 30.41 10.18 -11.94
C PHE A 13 29.12 9.45 -11.60
N THR A 14 29.18 8.53 -10.62
CA THR A 14 28.00 8.28 -9.81
C THR A 14 27.81 9.56 -9.03
N ALA A 15 27.03 10.50 -9.59
CA ALA A 15 26.37 11.47 -8.73
C ALA A 15 25.67 10.60 -7.69
N ILE A 16 26.17 10.65 -6.46
CA ILE A 16 25.42 10.22 -5.30
C ILE A 16 24.26 11.21 -5.29
N TYR A 17 23.20 10.89 -6.03
CA TYR A 17 21.90 11.50 -5.81
C TYR A 17 21.57 11.07 -4.38
N ALA A 18 21.93 11.93 -3.42
CA ALA A 18 21.38 11.84 -2.10
C ALA A 18 19.87 11.86 -2.29
N GLN A 19 19.25 10.69 -2.15
CA GLN A 19 17.82 10.57 -2.30
C GLN A 19 17.23 11.34 -1.14
N ASP A 20 16.48 12.40 -1.44
CA ASP A 20 15.85 13.23 -0.42
C ASP A 20 15.07 12.31 0.54
N GLU A 21 15.39 12.42 1.82
CA GLU A 21 14.74 11.72 2.91
C GLU A 21 14.04 12.75 3.79
N ILE A 22 12.73 12.58 3.95
CA ILE A 22 11.90 13.45 4.78
C ILE A 22 11.60 12.71 6.08
N ASN A 23 11.84 13.35 7.21
CA ASN A 23 11.62 12.75 8.52
C ASN A 23 10.13 12.48 8.79
N GLU A 24 9.27 13.44 8.46
CA GLU A 24 7.84 13.36 8.70
C GLU A 24 7.05 14.06 7.59
N LEU A 25 5.97 13.43 7.15
CA LEU A 25 5.04 13.98 6.15
C LEU A 25 3.61 13.59 6.52
N THR A 26 2.65 14.47 6.30
CA THR A 26 1.23 14.18 6.54
C THR A 26 0.44 14.06 5.24
N PHE A 27 -0.73 13.40 5.29
CA PHE A 27 -1.66 13.37 4.17
C PHE A 27 -2.01 14.78 3.69
N LYS A 28 -2.21 15.74 4.60
CA LYS A 28 -2.51 17.14 4.22
C LYS A 28 -1.38 17.77 3.39
N ASP A 29 -0.13 17.49 3.74
CA ASP A 29 1.04 17.95 2.98
C ASP A 29 1.07 17.36 1.57
N THR A 30 0.69 16.09 1.42
CA THR A 30 0.64 15.44 0.09
C THR A 30 -0.38 16.06 -0.86
N GLN A 31 -1.40 16.74 -0.31
CA GLN A 31 -2.46 17.40 -1.07
C GLN A 31 -2.24 18.92 -1.23
N ASN A 32 -1.28 19.52 -0.51
CA ASN A 32 -0.98 20.95 -0.59
C ASN A 32 0.05 21.24 -1.70
N SER A 33 -0.34 22.00 -2.73
CA SER A 33 0.52 22.30 -3.89
C SER A 33 1.80 23.04 -3.53
N GLU A 34 1.77 23.90 -2.51
CA GLU A 34 2.97 24.64 -2.06
C GLU A 34 4.03 23.72 -1.46
N VAL A 35 3.62 22.53 -1.00
CA VAL A 35 4.48 21.52 -0.40
C VAL A 35 4.81 20.45 -1.42
N PHE A 36 3.81 19.80 -2.01
CA PHE A 36 4.02 18.63 -2.84
C PHE A 36 4.81 18.94 -4.11
N GLU A 37 4.68 20.13 -4.70
CA GLU A 37 5.43 20.50 -5.92
C GLU A 37 6.94 20.61 -5.68
N LYS A 38 7.38 20.75 -4.43
CA LYS A 38 8.80 20.82 -4.06
C LYS A 38 9.40 19.44 -3.82
N ILE A 39 8.57 18.43 -3.61
CA ILE A 39 8.98 17.05 -3.36
C ILE A 39 9.21 16.36 -4.70
N SER A 40 10.23 15.51 -4.77
CA SER A 40 10.54 14.74 -5.98
C SER A 40 9.88 13.36 -5.93
N ASN A 41 9.76 12.72 -7.10
CA ASN A 41 9.32 11.32 -7.15
C ASN A 41 10.31 10.42 -6.42
N ASN A 42 9.78 9.39 -5.75
CA ASN A 42 10.54 8.41 -4.98
C ASN A 42 11.29 8.99 -3.77
N THR A 43 10.96 10.20 -3.31
CA THR A 43 11.46 10.74 -2.03
C THR A 43 11.06 9.79 -0.90
N ARG A 44 12.03 9.42 -0.05
CA ARG A 44 11.80 8.51 1.08
C ARG A 44 11.23 9.26 2.26
N ILE A 45 10.37 8.60 3.02
CA ILE A 45 9.81 9.15 4.25
C ILE A 45 10.00 8.18 5.41
N LEU A 46 10.33 8.70 6.60
CA LEU A 46 10.53 7.87 7.80
C LEU A 46 9.26 7.73 8.64
N LYS A 47 8.43 8.77 8.66
CA LYS A 47 7.17 8.83 9.39
C LYS A 47 6.07 9.42 8.50
N TYR A 48 4.90 8.78 8.49
CA TYR A 48 3.73 9.28 7.78
C TYR A 48 2.52 9.36 8.68
N THR A 49 1.75 10.45 8.56
CA THR A 49 0.43 10.57 9.19
C THR A 49 -0.65 10.52 8.11
N SER A 50 -1.43 9.45 8.12
CA SER A 50 -2.49 9.16 7.16
C SER A 50 -3.74 10.02 7.36
N ALA A 51 -4.64 10.02 6.37
CA ALA A 51 -5.89 10.76 6.41
C ALA A 51 -6.80 10.36 7.60
N ASP A 52 -6.74 9.10 8.01
CA ASP A 52 -7.44 8.54 9.19
C ASP A 52 -6.77 8.89 10.53
N GLY A 53 -5.64 9.61 10.51
CA GLY A 53 -4.86 9.95 11.70
C GLY A 53 -3.89 8.85 12.15
N SER A 54 -3.83 7.72 11.45
CA SER A 54 -2.85 6.66 11.73
C SER A 54 -1.43 7.17 11.47
N ILE A 55 -0.51 6.83 12.37
CA ILE A 55 0.90 7.20 12.25
C ILE A 55 1.70 5.94 11.93
N PHE A 56 2.46 5.99 10.83
CA PHE A 56 3.29 4.89 10.35
C PHE A 56 4.76 5.22 10.44
N LYS A 57 5.54 4.22 10.82
CA LYS A 57 7.00 4.21 10.84
C LYS A 57 7.52 2.94 10.18
N LEU A 58 8.80 3.00 9.81
CA LEU A 58 9.50 1.81 9.32
C LEU A 58 9.50 0.72 10.40
N GLY A 59 9.18 -0.50 9.99
CA GLY A 59 9.05 -1.67 10.87
C GLY A 59 7.66 -1.88 11.48
N ASP A 60 6.74 -0.91 11.35
CA ASP A 60 5.36 -1.12 11.81
C ASP A 60 4.67 -2.22 10.99
N THR A 61 3.73 -2.90 11.63
CA THR A 61 2.96 -3.99 11.03
C THR A 61 1.63 -3.53 10.47
N LEU A 62 1.29 -4.03 9.28
CA LEU A 62 -0.02 -3.87 8.64
C LEU A 62 -0.63 -5.24 8.38
N VAL A 63 -1.94 -5.27 8.14
CA VAL A 63 -2.67 -6.47 7.74
C VAL A 63 -3.22 -6.27 6.34
N ILE A 64 -3.00 -7.25 5.48
CA ILE A 64 -3.65 -7.30 4.17
C ILE A 64 -5.13 -7.58 4.37
N GLY A 65 -5.98 -6.66 3.93
CA GLY A 65 -7.42 -6.74 4.06
C GLY A 65 -8.06 -7.58 2.96
N THR A 66 -9.23 -7.15 2.49
CA THR A 66 -10.00 -7.87 1.47
C THR A 66 -9.65 -7.39 0.07
N PRO A 67 -9.50 -8.29 -0.92
CA PRO A 67 -9.26 -7.90 -2.30
C PRO A 67 -10.45 -7.13 -2.89
N SER A 68 -10.18 -6.01 -3.57
CA SER A 68 -11.23 -5.16 -4.17
C SER A 68 -11.38 -5.32 -5.69
N GLY A 69 -10.53 -6.13 -6.32
CA GLY A 69 -10.46 -6.34 -7.77
C GLY A 69 -10.94 -7.71 -8.23
N THR A 70 -11.12 -7.82 -9.54
CA THR A 70 -11.32 -9.10 -10.23
C THR A 70 -10.59 -9.10 -11.57
N ILE A 71 -9.73 -10.08 -11.79
CA ILE A 71 -9.09 -10.35 -13.09
C ILE A 71 -9.86 -11.46 -13.79
N THR A 72 -10.25 -11.21 -15.05
CA THR A 72 -10.95 -12.20 -15.89
C THR A 72 -10.08 -12.59 -17.08
N ASN A 73 -9.75 -13.88 -17.17
CA ASN A 73 -9.03 -14.45 -18.31
C ASN A 73 -10.03 -15.16 -19.22
N THR A 74 -10.14 -14.68 -20.46
CA THR A 74 -11.00 -15.28 -21.49
C THR A 74 -10.13 -15.99 -22.52
N THR A 75 -10.33 -17.29 -22.65
CA THR A 75 -9.74 -18.09 -23.73
C THR A 75 -10.83 -18.37 -24.76
N ALA A 76 -10.66 -17.85 -25.98
CA ALA A 76 -11.55 -18.11 -27.10
C ALA A 76 -10.92 -19.20 -27.98
N ALA A 77 -11.61 -20.31 -28.17
CA ALA A 77 -11.22 -21.33 -29.14
C ALA A 77 -12.12 -21.18 -30.38
N GLY A 78 -11.52 -20.79 -31.50
CA GLY A 78 -12.16 -20.67 -32.81
C GLY A 78 -11.12 -20.72 -33.92
N ALA A 79 -11.27 -21.65 -34.86
CA ALA A 79 -10.35 -21.84 -35.97
C ALA A 79 -10.87 -21.11 -37.21
N GLY A 80 -10.06 -20.20 -37.75
CA GLY A 80 -10.15 -19.77 -39.14
C GLY A 80 -11.30 -18.83 -39.50
N ASN A 81 -11.15 -18.20 -40.66
CA ASN A 81 -11.94 -17.10 -41.22
C ASN A 81 -13.34 -17.51 -41.71
N THR A 82 -14.04 -18.39 -40.98
CA THR A 82 -15.37 -18.89 -41.33
C THR A 82 -16.31 -18.67 -40.16
N PHE A 83 -17.51 -18.16 -40.47
CA PHE A 83 -18.60 -17.80 -39.56
C PHE A 83 -19.02 -18.98 -38.66
N GLY A 84 -18.23 -19.27 -37.63
CA GLY A 84 -18.41 -20.37 -36.69
C GLY A 84 -18.56 -19.84 -35.28
N ILE A 85 -19.54 -20.38 -34.54
CA ILE A 85 -19.82 -20.04 -33.15
C ILE A 85 -18.63 -20.48 -32.29
N GLY A 86 -17.71 -19.55 -32.02
CA GLY A 86 -16.56 -19.77 -31.13
C GLY A 86 -17.03 -19.96 -29.69
N LYS A 87 -16.49 -20.99 -29.00
CA LYS A 87 -16.74 -21.18 -27.57
C LYS A 87 -15.66 -20.43 -26.78
N ALA A 88 -16.07 -19.39 -26.08
CA ALA A 88 -15.23 -18.70 -25.12
C ALA A 88 -15.37 -19.34 -23.73
N LYS A 89 -14.25 -19.62 -23.06
CA LYS A 89 -14.21 -19.98 -21.64
C LYS A 89 -13.54 -18.85 -20.87
N SER A 90 -14.29 -18.22 -19.97
CA SER A 90 -13.81 -17.17 -19.08
C SER A 90 -13.66 -17.70 -17.67
N ARG A 91 -12.56 -17.34 -16.99
CA ARG A 91 -12.33 -17.59 -15.56
C ARG A 91 -11.99 -16.28 -14.88
N SER A 92 -12.72 -15.95 -13.82
CA SER A 92 -12.48 -14.76 -13.01
C SER A 92 -11.85 -15.15 -11.68
N LYS A 93 -10.89 -14.36 -11.21
CA LYS A 93 -10.23 -14.50 -9.91
C LYS A 93 -10.19 -13.15 -9.21
N SER A 94 -10.43 -13.14 -7.91
CA SER A 94 -10.29 -11.93 -7.10
C SER A 94 -8.81 -11.58 -6.88
N ASN A 95 -8.51 -10.29 -6.90
CA ASN A 95 -7.16 -9.75 -6.72
C ASN A 95 -7.20 -8.40 -6.01
N PHE A 96 -6.05 -7.97 -5.50
CA PHE A 96 -5.88 -6.63 -4.97
C PHE A 96 -5.65 -5.64 -6.12
N GLN A 97 -6.20 -4.43 -6.06
CA GLN A 97 -6.02 -3.40 -7.09
C GLN A 97 -4.83 -2.48 -6.80
N THR A 98 -4.54 -2.24 -5.51
CA THR A 98 -3.53 -1.29 -5.05
C THR A 98 -2.26 -1.96 -4.56
N ILE A 99 -2.26 -3.29 -4.44
CA ILE A 99 -1.11 -4.08 -4.00
C ILE A 99 -0.51 -4.81 -5.20
N ILE A 100 0.73 -4.47 -5.54
CA ILE A 100 1.48 -5.10 -6.63
C ILE A 100 2.60 -5.98 -6.08
N MET A 101 2.90 -7.06 -6.80
CA MET A 101 4.01 -7.94 -6.48
C MET A 101 5.32 -7.30 -6.91
N GLY A 102 6.31 -7.27 -6.01
CA GLY A 102 7.60 -6.65 -6.26
C GLY A 102 7.63 -5.15 -6.01
N ARG A 103 8.67 -4.48 -6.52
CA ARG A 103 8.85 -3.02 -6.49
C ARG A 103 8.25 -2.41 -7.76
N PRO A 104 7.60 -1.23 -7.73
CA PRO A 104 6.96 -0.66 -8.92
C PRO A 104 7.95 -0.32 -10.03
N ALA A 105 9.17 0.06 -9.68
CA ALA A 105 10.30 0.29 -10.60
C ALA A 105 11.40 -0.79 -10.47
N GLY A 106 11.03 -2.02 -10.09
CA GLY A 106 11.95 -3.15 -9.99
C GLY A 106 12.24 -3.77 -11.37
N VAL A 107 13.30 -4.59 -11.43
CA VAL A 107 13.68 -5.29 -12.68
C VAL A 107 12.50 -6.11 -13.23
N ALA A 108 11.75 -6.81 -12.36
CA ALA A 108 10.59 -7.59 -12.75
C ALA A 108 9.47 -6.73 -13.37
N SER A 109 9.11 -5.60 -12.76
CA SER A 109 8.04 -4.73 -13.28
C SER A 109 8.44 -4.05 -14.59
N ILE A 110 9.71 -3.67 -14.74
CA ILE A 110 10.25 -3.12 -15.99
C ILE A 110 10.23 -4.17 -17.10
N MET A 111 10.63 -5.41 -16.81
CA MET A 111 10.60 -6.50 -17.80
C MET A 111 9.18 -6.81 -18.26
N SER A 112 8.22 -6.90 -17.35
CA SER A 112 6.79 -7.05 -17.70
C SER A 112 6.31 -5.89 -18.58
N ALA A 113 6.61 -4.64 -18.20
CA ALA A 113 6.22 -3.48 -18.99
C ALA A 113 6.84 -3.48 -20.40
N MET A 114 8.12 -3.89 -20.54
CA MET A 114 8.78 -4.05 -21.84
C MET A 114 8.18 -5.17 -22.69
N ALA A 115 7.66 -6.22 -22.06
CA ALA A 115 6.91 -7.29 -22.72
C ALA A 115 5.45 -6.88 -23.07
N GLY A 116 5.03 -5.66 -22.74
CA GLY A 116 3.65 -5.19 -22.92
C GLY A 116 2.66 -5.76 -21.91
N GLU A 117 3.16 -6.36 -20.83
CA GLU A 117 2.37 -6.94 -19.75
C GLU A 117 2.18 -5.91 -18.61
N ALA A 118 0.98 -5.91 -18.03
CA ALA A 118 0.69 -5.09 -16.86
C ALA A 118 1.43 -5.63 -15.61
N PRO A 119 1.70 -4.77 -14.60
CA PRO A 119 2.22 -5.22 -13.32
C PRO A 119 1.34 -6.32 -12.72
N GLN A 120 1.98 -7.35 -12.15
CA GLN A 120 1.26 -8.43 -11.50
C GLN A 120 0.78 -7.97 -10.12
N ASN A 121 -0.54 -7.89 -9.94
CA ASN A 121 -1.13 -7.58 -8.65
C ASN A 121 -1.10 -8.78 -7.69
N ALA A 122 -1.14 -8.51 -6.39
CA ALA A 122 -1.32 -9.55 -5.38
C ALA A 122 -2.68 -10.25 -5.57
N ASP A 123 -2.70 -11.56 -5.37
CA ASP A 123 -3.92 -12.35 -5.45
C ASP A 123 -4.60 -12.50 -4.08
N ALA A 124 -5.84 -13.00 -4.06
CA ALA A 124 -6.64 -13.17 -2.85
C ALA A 124 -5.99 -14.10 -1.79
N SER A 125 -4.96 -14.89 -2.12
CA SER A 125 -4.28 -15.73 -1.12
C SER A 125 -3.50 -14.90 -0.09
N MET A 126 -3.19 -13.64 -0.40
CA MET A 126 -2.51 -12.72 0.51
C MET A 126 -3.44 -12.11 1.58
N GLN A 127 -4.76 -12.32 1.47
CA GLN A 127 -5.73 -11.78 2.43
C GLN A 127 -5.45 -12.30 3.84
N GLY A 128 -5.40 -11.38 4.81
CA GLY A 128 -5.16 -11.67 6.22
C GLY A 128 -3.69 -11.78 6.62
N GLU A 129 -2.76 -11.71 5.66
CA GLU A 129 -1.33 -11.76 5.96
C GLU A 129 -0.87 -10.54 6.78
N ILE A 130 0.00 -10.79 7.76
CA ILE A 130 0.67 -9.74 8.52
C ILE A 130 1.97 -9.38 7.80
N VAL A 131 2.12 -8.10 7.49
CA VAL A 131 3.26 -7.57 6.75
C VAL A 131 3.93 -6.44 7.52
N ILE A 132 5.20 -6.19 7.24
CA ILE A 132 5.97 -5.09 7.84
C ILE A 132 6.22 -3.98 6.82
N ILE A 133 6.19 -2.73 7.29
CA ILE A 133 6.60 -1.56 6.51
C ILE A 133 8.11 -1.59 6.35
N ALA A 134 8.60 -2.03 5.20
CA ALA A 134 10.02 -2.09 4.89
C ALA A 134 10.57 -0.75 4.39
N GLU A 135 9.75 0.00 3.64
CA GLU A 135 10.13 1.30 3.08
C GLU A 135 8.88 2.12 2.79
N MET A 136 8.94 3.45 2.96
CA MET A 136 7.88 4.36 2.54
C MET A 136 8.46 5.42 1.60
N LYS A 137 7.72 5.71 0.53
CA LYS A 137 8.09 6.70 -0.49
C LYS A 137 6.88 7.46 -0.95
N VAL A 138 7.11 8.66 -1.46
CA VAL A 138 6.08 9.42 -2.16
C VAL A 138 6.40 9.61 -3.63
N ALA A 139 5.37 9.60 -4.45
CA ALA A 139 5.46 9.89 -5.87
C ALA A 139 4.26 10.73 -6.32
N HIS A 140 4.43 11.56 -7.33
CA HIS A 140 3.34 12.30 -7.91
C HIS A 140 2.42 11.39 -8.70
N LYS A 141 1.11 11.65 -8.65
CA LYS A 141 0.08 10.96 -9.44
C LYS A 141 0.18 11.28 -10.94
N GLY A 142 1.25 10.85 -11.59
CA GLY A 142 1.54 11.04 -13.01
C GLY A 142 2.44 12.24 -13.32
N SER A 143 2.07 13.46 -12.91
CA SER A 143 2.86 14.67 -13.18
C SER A 143 3.14 15.48 -11.92
N LYS A 144 4.23 16.26 -11.92
CA LYS A 144 4.69 17.07 -10.78
C LYS A 144 3.66 18.08 -10.23
N LYS A 145 2.64 18.42 -11.03
CA LYS A 145 1.54 19.33 -10.67
C LYS A 145 0.39 18.64 -9.93
N LYS A 146 0.47 17.32 -9.76
CA LYS A 146 -0.56 16.53 -9.09
C LYS A 146 -0.11 16.14 -7.68
N PRO A 147 -1.08 15.91 -6.77
CA PRO A 147 -0.79 15.46 -5.41
C PRO A 147 0.10 14.22 -5.38
N LEU A 148 0.77 14.05 -4.24
CA LEU A 148 1.58 12.85 -3.99
C LEU A 148 0.69 11.69 -3.55
N GLU A 149 1.10 10.48 -3.93
CA GLU A 149 0.63 9.23 -3.38
C GLU A 149 1.71 8.61 -2.51
N LEU A 150 1.29 7.98 -1.41
CA LEU A 150 2.17 7.22 -0.55
C LEU A 150 2.29 5.79 -1.11
N ILE A 151 3.52 5.44 -1.47
CA ILE A 151 3.93 4.10 -1.86
C ILE A 151 4.59 3.43 -0.65
N ILE A 152 4.03 2.31 -0.21
CA ILE A 152 4.60 1.51 0.90
C ILE A 152 5.14 0.20 0.34
N LEU A 153 6.40 -0.08 0.64
CA LEU A 153 6.99 -1.38 0.39
C LEU A 153 6.76 -2.29 1.59
N LEU A 154 6.13 -3.42 1.34
CA LEU A 154 5.77 -4.43 2.32
C LEU A 154 6.78 -5.57 2.30
N GLY A 155 7.33 -5.89 3.45
CA GLY A 155 8.13 -7.08 3.70
C GLY A 155 7.35 -8.13 4.49
N GLU A 156 7.83 -9.37 4.46
CA GLU A 156 7.35 -10.43 5.35
C GLU A 156 8.05 -10.28 6.71
N PRO A 157 7.37 -10.45 7.87
CA PRO A 157 7.97 -10.28 9.19
C PRO A 157 9.21 -11.14 9.43
N ASN A 158 9.24 -12.37 8.90
CA ASN A 158 10.40 -13.26 9.02
C ASN A 158 11.45 -13.05 7.90
N GLY A 159 11.27 -12.03 7.05
CA GLY A 159 12.20 -11.66 5.99
C GLY A 159 12.19 -12.58 4.76
N ARG A 160 11.22 -13.49 4.63
CA ARG A 160 11.06 -14.35 3.44
C ARG A 160 10.48 -13.55 2.27
N ALA A 161 10.51 -14.18 1.10
CA ALA A 161 9.92 -13.63 -0.12
C ALA A 161 8.43 -14.01 -0.26
N PHE A 162 7.66 -13.12 -0.86
CA PHE A 162 6.31 -13.37 -1.37
C PHE A 162 6.42 -14.06 -2.74
N GLY A 163 6.53 -15.40 -2.72
CA GLY A 163 6.81 -16.18 -3.92
C GLY A 163 8.16 -15.82 -4.52
N MET A 164 8.18 -15.34 -5.76
CA MET A 164 9.43 -14.92 -6.44
C MET A 164 9.88 -13.50 -6.06
N ASN A 165 9.04 -12.72 -5.39
CA ASN A 165 9.31 -11.31 -5.09
C ASN A 165 9.64 -11.13 -3.60
N LYS A 166 10.75 -10.48 -3.27
CA LYS A 166 11.11 -10.20 -1.86
C LYS A 166 10.12 -9.27 -1.15
N TYR A 167 9.45 -8.41 -1.91
CA TYR A 167 8.55 -7.38 -1.38
C TYR A 167 7.25 -7.33 -2.19
N MET A 168 6.20 -6.79 -1.59
CA MET A 168 5.03 -6.25 -2.30
C MET A 168 5.02 -4.74 -2.17
N SER A 169 4.30 -4.03 -3.02
CA SER A 169 4.15 -2.58 -2.94
C SER A 169 2.68 -2.20 -2.92
N VAL A 170 2.29 -1.38 -1.94
CA VAL A 170 1.05 -0.62 -1.96
C VAL A 170 1.33 0.65 -2.75
N VAL A 171 0.71 0.83 -3.91
CA VAL A 171 1.02 1.96 -4.81
C VAL A 171 0.31 3.25 -4.45
N ASP A 172 -0.84 3.16 -3.77
CA ASP A 172 -1.55 4.31 -3.20
C ASP A 172 -2.15 3.85 -1.86
N TYR A 173 -1.45 4.16 -0.76
CA TYR A 173 -1.86 3.74 0.59
C TYR A 173 -3.26 4.23 0.97
N GLU A 174 -3.55 5.50 0.72
CA GLU A 174 -4.83 6.11 1.09
C GLU A 174 -5.98 5.43 0.34
N LYS A 175 -5.80 5.18 -0.95
CA LYS A 175 -6.77 4.42 -1.74
C LYS A 175 -6.89 2.97 -1.25
N SER A 176 -5.77 2.35 -0.85
CA SER A 176 -5.75 0.98 -0.34
C SER A 176 -6.54 0.83 0.95
N VAL A 177 -6.46 1.81 1.86
CA VAL A 177 -7.25 1.83 3.10
C VAL A 177 -8.72 2.03 2.78
N LEU A 178 -9.04 2.99 1.91
CA LEU A 178 -10.43 3.24 1.48
C LEU A 178 -11.07 2.03 0.79
N ALA A 179 -10.30 1.26 0.03
CA ALA A 179 -10.76 0.03 -0.60
C ALA A 179 -10.84 -1.18 0.34
N GLY A 180 -10.37 -1.04 1.59
CA GLY A 180 -10.29 -2.14 2.57
C GLY A 180 -9.19 -3.16 2.26
N GLU A 181 -8.24 -2.84 1.38
CA GLU A 181 -7.13 -3.73 0.99
C GLU A 181 -5.98 -3.71 2.00
N ILE A 182 -5.84 -2.64 2.78
CA ILE A 182 -4.85 -2.52 3.86
C ILE A 182 -5.55 -2.05 5.13
N ARG A 183 -5.17 -2.66 6.25
CA ARG A 183 -5.64 -2.30 7.59
C ARG A 183 -4.44 -2.08 8.49
N SER A 184 -4.42 -0.95 9.20
CA SER A 184 -3.47 -0.72 10.28
C SER A 184 -3.96 -1.41 11.55
N ILE A 185 -3.07 -2.12 12.25
CA ILE A 185 -3.39 -2.79 13.52
C ILE A 185 -3.60 -1.75 14.64
N ASN A 186 -2.91 -0.60 14.53
CA ASN A 186 -2.87 0.44 15.55
C ASN A 186 -3.59 1.73 15.10
N ALA A 187 -4.49 1.64 14.12
CA ALA A 187 -5.28 2.80 13.72
C ALA A 187 -6.08 3.33 14.94
N PRO A 188 -6.12 4.66 15.16
CA PRO A 188 -7.08 5.25 16.08
C PRO A 188 -8.49 4.80 15.70
N LEU A 189 -9.33 4.45 16.69
CA LEU A 189 -10.73 4.12 16.39
C LEU A 189 -11.37 5.31 15.68
N ASN A 190 -12.01 5.05 14.54
CA ASN A 190 -12.85 6.04 13.91
C ASN A 190 -14.18 6.21 14.69
N ARG A 191 -14.93 7.25 14.38
CA ARG A 191 -16.20 7.56 15.06
C ARG A 191 -17.18 6.38 15.03
N ASP A 192 -17.33 5.71 13.88
CA ASP A 192 -18.30 4.64 13.70
C ASP A 192 -17.89 3.37 14.46
N GLU A 193 -16.60 3.03 14.44
CA GLU A 193 -16.01 1.97 15.24
C GLU A 193 -16.15 2.25 16.74
N ALA A 194 -15.95 3.50 17.17
CA ALA A 194 -16.12 3.90 18.56
C ALA A 194 -17.58 3.77 19.00
N ILE A 195 -18.54 4.14 18.14
CA ILE A 195 -19.97 3.95 18.40
C ILE A 195 -20.32 2.46 18.44
N ALA A 196 -19.80 1.65 17.52
CA ALA A 196 -20.04 0.22 17.48
C ALA A 196 -19.51 -0.47 18.74
N LYS A 197 -18.26 -0.17 19.14
CA LYS A 197 -17.64 -0.69 20.36
C LYS A 197 -18.38 -0.24 21.62
N LEU A 198 -18.89 1.00 21.65
CA LEU A 198 -19.69 1.49 22.78
C LEU A 198 -21.03 0.75 22.89
N LYS A 199 -21.70 0.48 21.75
CA LYS A 199 -22.95 -0.30 21.71
C LYS A 199 -22.71 -1.74 22.16
N GLU A 200 -21.70 -2.41 21.62
CA GLU A 200 -21.34 -3.77 22.01
C GLU A 200 -20.99 -3.83 23.51
N SER A 201 -20.23 -2.88 24.03
CA SER A 201 -19.88 -2.82 25.45
C SER A 201 -21.12 -2.61 26.33
N LYS A 202 -22.12 -1.85 25.85
CA LYS A 202 -23.40 -1.69 26.53
C LYS A 202 -24.20 -2.99 26.54
N ASP A 203 -24.28 -3.68 25.41
CA ASP A 203 -24.97 -4.96 25.31
C ASP A 203 -24.31 -6.00 26.25
N LEU A 204 -22.98 -6.04 26.32
CA LEU A 204 -22.25 -6.90 27.26
C LEU A 204 -22.52 -6.56 28.73
N MET A 205 -22.69 -5.28 29.05
CA MET A 205 -23.08 -4.84 30.40
C MET A 205 -24.51 -5.28 30.72
N ASP A 206 -25.44 -5.09 29.78
CA ASP A 206 -26.84 -5.48 29.94
C ASP A 206 -27.00 -7.00 30.06
N LEU A 207 -26.11 -7.78 29.44
CA LEU A 207 -26.01 -9.24 29.59
C LEU A 207 -25.30 -9.69 30.88
N GLY A 208 -24.80 -8.78 31.71
CA GLY A 208 -24.08 -9.08 32.95
C GLY A 208 -22.69 -9.68 32.75
N ILE A 209 -22.14 -9.61 31.53
CA ILE A 209 -20.79 -10.07 31.19
C ILE A 209 -19.75 -9.01 31.58
N LEU A 210 -20.12 -7.73 31.45
CA LEU A 210 -19.27 -6.58 31.76
C LEU A 210 -19.85 -5.80 32.95
N ASP A 211 -19.01 -5.39 33.89
CA ASP A 211 -19.48 -4.59 35.02
C ASP A 211 -19.73 -3.12 34.64
N ALA A 212 -20.61 -2.44 35.40
CA ALA A 212 -20.98 -1.05 35.11
C ALA A 212 -19.81 -0.06 35.18
N ALA A 213 -18.79 -0.35 36.00
CA ALA A 213 -17.63 0.53 36.14
C ALA A 213 -16.68 0.41 34.92
N ALA A 214 -16.53 -0.79 34.37
CA ALA A 214 -15.81 -1.07 33.13
C ALA A 214 -16.53 -0.42 31.95
N TYR A 215 -17.87 -0.45 31.91
CA TYR A 215 -18.63 0.24 30.87
C TYR A 215 -18.40 1.76 30.93
N GLU A 216 -18.51 2.37 32.11
CA GLU A 216 -18.29 3.81 32.24
C GLU A 216 -16.85 4.23 31.90
N LYS A 217 -15.84 3.39 32.17
CA LYS A 217 -14.46 3.62 31.69
C LYS A 217 -14.39 3.61 30.16
N ILE A 218 -14.93 2.57 29.51
CA ILE A 218 -14.95 2.45 28.04
C ILE A 218 -15.69 3.64 27.43
N LYS A 219 -16.83 4.02 28.00
CA LYS A 219 -17.60 5.19 27.59
C LYS A 219 -16.80 6.49 27.74
N ALA A 220 -16.08 6.69 28.84
CA ALA A 220 -15.24 7.86 29.03
C ALA A 220 -14.09 7.94 28.01
N GLU A 221 -13.48 6.81 27.63
CA GLU A 221 -12.43 6.74 26.60
C GLU A 221 -12.97 7.00 25.19
N LEU A 222 -14.16 6.46 24.87
CA LEU A 222 -14.74 6.56 23.52
C LEU A 222 -15.49 7.89 23.30
N THR A 223 -16.01 8.53 24.35
CA THR A 223 -16.78 9.78 24.23
C THR A 223 -16.01 10.90 23.51
N PRO A 224 -14.73 11.18 23.82
CA PRO A 224 -13.94 12.16 23.07
C PRO A 224 -13.87 11.84 21.57
N ILE A 225 -13.69 10.58 21.20
CA ILE A 225 -13.63 10.13 19.79
C ILE A 225 -14.98 10.32 19.10
N ILE A 226 -16.07 10.04 19.82
CA ILE A 226 -17.44 10.18 19.31
C ILE A 226 -17.88 11.65 19.23
N LEU A 227 -17.39 12.53 20.10
CA LEU A 227 -17.78 13.94 20.12
C LEU A 227 -16.90 14.84 19.26
N ASN A 228 -15.64 14.46 19.04
CA ASN A 228 -14.80 15.15 18.06
C ASN A 228 -15.39 14.90 16.67
N LYS A 229 -16.07 15.91 16.13
CA LYS A 229 -16.32 15.98 14.69
C LYS A 229 -14.95 16.26 14.05
N GLY A 230 -14.29 15.19 13.57
CA GLY A 230 -13.24 15.33 12.57
C GLY A 230 -13.74 16.08 11.35
#